data_AF-A0A4U7AYL0-F1
#
_entry.id   AF-A0A4U7AYL0-F1
#
_cell.length_a   1.000
_cell.length_b   1.000
_cell.length_c   1.000
_cell.angle_alpha   90.00
_cell.angle_beta   90.00
_cell.angle_gamma   90.00
#
_symmetry.space_group_name_H-M   'P 1'
#
loop_
_entity.id
_entity.type
_entity.pdbx_description
1 polymer ?
#
loop_
_entity_poly.entity_id
_entity_poly.type
_entity_poly.pdbx_seq_one_letter_code
_entity_poly.pdbx_strand_id
1 'polypeptide(L)'
;MAMVKKNEETDMVIKPESVAPTVDTTEWPLLLKNWEKLLVRTSHFTPIPAGSTPYRRDLKSYISSGVINLDKPSNPSSHEVVAWVKRMLRVDRTGHSGTLDPKVTGCLIVCIDRATRLVKSQQGAGKEYMTVIRLHDKLPGGEKQFARALETLTGALFQRPPLISAVKRQLRIRTIHESKLIEFDNDRQLGVFWVSCEAGTYIRTLCVHLGLLLGVGAHMQELRRVRSGAMDEQKGMVTLHDVLDAQWLYDNQRDESYLRTVISPLETLLTSYKRVVVKDSAVNAVTYGAKLMIPGLLRYEAGIDVHEEIVLITTKGEAIAIAIAQMSTVEMSSCDHGVVAKVKRCIMERDLYPRRWGMGPVATEKKKMKESGKLDKYGRVNEQTPASWKQNYQDFNLQVNGEDAFKSEQQAIEAAPVKEGHLTKTDENAVKKEIDSAPPVAPTNGEVDTSMADSGEKKKKRKHDEETAEEKAERKKRKKEKKEKKERKKSKSAAKSESEDSD
;
A
#
# COMPACT_ATOMS: atom_id res chain seq x y z
N MET A 1 33.65 71.07 -13.57
CA MET A 1 33.55 70.37 -14.87
C MET A 1 34.31 69.06 -14.78
N ALA A 2 33.61 67.94 -14.83
CA ALA A 2 34.16 66.62 -15.16
C ALA A 2 32.99 65.83 -15.78
N MET A 3 33.23 65.12 -16.88
CA MET A 3 32.15 64.75 -17.81
C MET A 3 31.27 63.60 -17.28
N VAL A 4 29.95 63.78 -17.42
CA VAL A 4 28.97 62.68 -17.36
C VAL A 4 29.24 61.76 -18.54
N LYS A 5 29.84 60.59 -18.30
CA LYS A 5 29.76 59.49 -19.26
C LYS A 5 28.35 58.93 -19.21
N LYS A 6 27.63 59.04 -20.33
CA LYS A 6 26.36 58.34 -20.55
C LYS A 6 26.54 56.85 -20.25
N ASN A 7 25.56 56.25 -19.57
CA ASN A 7 25.34 54.82 -19.73
C ASN A 7 25.05 54.57 -21.21
N GLU A 8 25.88 53.78 -21.87
CA GLU A 8 25.48 53.14 -23.12
C GLU A 8 24.39 52.12 -22.80
N GLU A 9 23.37 52.06 -23.65
CA GLU A 9 22.24 51.15 -23.48
C GLU A 9 22.74 49.70 -23.62
N THR A 10 22.96 49.03 -22.48
CA THR A 10 23.06 47.58 -22.47
C THR A 10 21.68 47.03 -22.85
N ASP A 11 21.55 46.63 -24.11
CA ASP A 11 20.39 45.90 -24.64
C ASP A 11 19.95 44.83 -23.64
N MET A 12 18.81 45.04 -22.98
CA MET A 12 18.14 44.03 -22.15
C MET A 12 17.39 43.01 -23.05
N VAL A 13 18.03 42.65 -24.16
CA VAL A 13 17.51 41.71 -25.16
C VAL A 13 18.11 40.34 -24.86
N ILE A 14 17.24 39.44 -24.40
CA ILE A 14 17.58 38.03 -24.23
C ILE A 14 18.03 37.50 -25.60
N LYS A 15 19.30 37.14 -25.73
CA LYS A 15 19.83 36.55 -26.97
C LYS A 15 19.17 35.18 -27.19
N PRO A 16 18.82 34.82 -28.44
CA PRO A 16 18.22 33.52 -28.72
C PRO A 16 19.24 32.40 -28.56
N GLU A 17 19.20 31.74 -27.41
CA GLU A 17 19.94 30.49 -27.17
C GLU A 17 19.13 29.30 -27.72
N SER A 18 19.82 28.36 -28.36
CA SER A 18 19.20 27.17 -28.98
C SER A 18 18.70 26.12 -27.97
N VAL A 19 18.94 26.37 -26.68
CA VAL A 19 18.51 25.54 -25.56
C VAL A 19 17.74 26.44 -24.60
N ALA A 20 16.46 26.14 -24.36
CA ALA A 20 15.71 26.86 -23.33
C ALA A 20 16.36 26.60 -21.95
N PRO A 21 16.57 27.63 -21.11
CA PRO A 21 17.22 27.45 -19.82
C PRO A 21 16.44 26.44 -18.99
N THR A 22 17.14 25.43 -18.48
CA THR A 22 16.57 24.43 -17.58
C THR A 22 16.13 25.13 -16.30
N VAL A 23 14.82 25.32 -16.15
CA VAL A 23 14.22 25.84 -14.92
C VAL A 23 14.71 24.98 -13.75
N ASP A 24 15.39 25.59 -12.79
CA ASP A 24 15.82 24.90 -11.58
C ASP A 24 14.58 24.37 -10.84
N THR A 25 14.51 23.05 -10.74
CA THR A 25 13.41 22.34 -10.09
C THR A 25 13.83 21.71 -8.76
N THR A 26 15.01 22.02 -8.24
CA THR A 26 15.49 21.54 -6.94
C THR A 26 14.63 22.06 -5.79
N GLU A 27 14.11 23.29 -5.87
CA GLU A 27 13.21 23.89 -4.86
C GLU A 27 11.71 23.61 -5.10
N TRP A 28 11.37 22.80 -6.12
CA TRP A 28 9.97 22.47 -6.39
C TRP A 28 9.37 21.56 -5.29
N PRO A 29 8.09 21.75 -4.92
CA PRO A 29 7.49 21.07 -3.76
C PRO A 29 7.23 19.58 -3.99
N LEU A 30 7.39 18.79 -2.91
CA LEU A 30 6.91 17.41 -2.79
C LEU A 30 7.39 16.53 -3.97
N LEU A 31 6.46 15.87 -4.67
CA LEU A 31 6.76 14.94 -5.77
C LEU A 31 7.29 15.62 -7.03
N LEU A 32 7.23 16.96 -7.10
CA LEU A 32 7.81 17.76 -8.19
C LEU A 32 9.27 18.16 -7.94
N LYS A 33 9.83 17.90 -6.75
CA LYS A 33 11.24 18.20 -6.43
C LYS A 33 12.19 17.48 -7.39
N ASN A 34 13.23 18.13 -7.90
CA ASN A 34 14.16 17.56 -8.89
C ASN A 34 13.45 16.99 -10.13
N TRP A 35 12.48 17.72 -10.70
CA TRP A 35 11.74 17.32 -11.89
C TRP A 35 12.63 17.12 -13.12
N GLU A 36 13.66 17.96 -13.26
CA GLU A 36 14.69 17.90 -14.31
C GLU A 36 15.44 16.56 -14.38
N LYS A 37 15.55 15.84 -13.25
CA LYS A 37 16.27 14.56 -13.14
C LYS A 37 15.43 13.37 -13.63
N LEU A 38 14.17 13.61 -13.98
CA LEU A 38 13.29 12.58 -14.56
C LEU A 38 13.56 12.42 -16.06
N LEU A 39 13.85 11.19 -16.46
CA LEU A 39 14.05 10.80 -17.85
C LEU A 39 12.78 11.03 -18.67
N VAL A 40 12.94 11.62 -19.85
CA VAL A 40 11.82 12.04 -20.71
C VAL A 40 11.51 10.95 -21.73
N ARG A 41 10.32 10.33 -21.67
CA ARG A 41 9.82 9.48 -22.77
C ARG A 41 9.24 10.34 -23.89
N THR A 42 8.55 11.43 -23.53
CA THR A 42 8.05 12.41 -24.49
C THR A 42 7.74 13.74 -23.82
N SER A 43 8.11 14.83 -24.50
CA SER A 43 7.79 16.21 -24.07
C SER A 43 6.37 16.65 -24.49
N HIS A 44 5.71 15.90 -25.39
CA HIS A 44 4.43 16.31 -25.97
C HIS A 44 3.24 15.67 -25.25
N PHE A 45 2.40 16.52 -24.67
CA PHE A 45 1.09 16.16 -24.13
C PHE A 45 0.16 17.37 -24.23
N THR A 46 -1.15 17.14 -24.18
CA THR A 46 -2.15 18.21 -24.08
C THR A 46 -2.53 18.36 -22.60
N PRO A 47 -2.18 19.47 -21.92
CA PRO A 47 -2.60 19.70 -20.54
C PRO A 47 -4.12 19.73 -20.43
N ILE A 48 -4.66 19.17 -19.36
CA ILE A 48 -6.10 19.25 -19.06
C ILE A 48 -6.29 20.19 -17.87
N PRO A 49 -7.21 21.18 -17.94
CA PRO A 49 -7.51 22.11 -16.84
C PRO A 49 -8.41 21.43 -15.78
N ALA A 50 -7.89 20.34 -15.21
CA ALA A 50 -8.52 19.54 -14.17
C ALA A 50 -7.46 19.09 -13.15
N GLY A 51 -7.87 18.88 -11.90
CA GLY A 51 -6.94 18.71 -10.78
C GLY A 51 -6.23 20.01 -10.38
N SER A 52 -5.35 19.93 -9.38
CA SER A 52 -4.58 21.08 -8.86
C SER A 52 -3.25 20.62 -8.27
N THR A 53 -2.21 21.45 -8.34
CA THR A 53 -0.97 21.17 -7.60
C THR A 53 -1.28 21.03 -6.10
N PRO A 54 -0.59 20.14 -5.35
CA PRO A 54 -1.01 19.76 -4.00
C PRO A 54 -1.23 20.92 -3.01
N TYR A 55 -0.36 21.93 -3.03
CA TYR A 55 -0.48 23.10 -2.15
C TYR A 55 -1.51 24.15 -2.61
N ARG A 56 -1.88 24.17 -3.90
CA ARG A 56 -2.86 25.13 -4.45
C ARG A 56 -4.31 24.62 -4.48
N ARG A 57 -4.56 23.44 -3.90
CA ARG A 57 -5.92 22.90 -3.73
C ARG A 57 -6.79 23.87 -2.91
N ASP A 58 -8.06 23.97 -3.26
CA ASP A 58 -9.08 24.58 -2.41
C ASP A 58 -9.10 23.89 -1.03
N LEU A 59 -9.50 24.61 0.02
CA LEU A 59 -9.37 24.09 1.38
C LEU A 59 -10.08 22.75 1.58
N LYS A 60 -11.24 22.55 0.97
CA LYS A 60 -12.01 21.31 1.12
C LYS A 60 -11.27 20.13 0.49
N SER A 61 -10.80 20.26 -0.75
CA SER A 61 -10.04 19.18 -1.40
C SER A 61 -8.63 19.00 -0.84
N TYR A 62 -8.05 20.06 -0.24
CA TYR A 62 -6.80 20.02 0.54
C TYR A 62 -6.97 19.17 1.81
N ILE A 63 -7.95 19.49 2.67
CA ILE A 63 -8.27 18.74 3.89
C ILE A 63 -8.63 17.29 3.56
N SER A 64 -9.53 17.06 2.61
CA SER A 64 -9.90 15.68 2.22
C SER A 64 -8.77 14.91 1.51
N SER A 65 -7.67 15.56 1.13
CA SER A 65 -6.43 14.92 0.67
C SER A 65 -5.29 15.07 1.69
N GLY A 66 -5.63 15.34 2.95
CA GLY A 66 -4.72 15.78 3.99
C GLY A 66 -4.18 14.66 4.88
N VAL A 67 -3.00 14.91 5.44
CA VAL A 67 -2.35 14.12 6.48
C VAL A 67 -1.82 15.04 7.56
N ILE A 68 -1.95 14.63 8.83
CA ILE A 68 -1.44 15.35 9.99
C ILE A 68 -0.33 14.50 10.61
N ASN A 69 0.84 15.08 10.82
CA ASN A 69 1.92 14.49 11.59
C ASN A 69 1.70 14.80 13.07
N LEU A 70 0.84 14.02 13.74
CA LEU A 70 0.41 14.35 15.09
C LEU A 70 1.44 13.87 16.13
N ASP A 71 1.85 14.72 17.07
CA ASP A 71 2.44 14.27 18.32
C ASP A 71 1.32 13.72 19.21
N LYS A 72 1.23 12.39 19.30
CA LYS A 72 0.22 11.74 20.13
C LYS A 72 0.55 11.99 21.61
N PRO A 73 -0.36 12.57 22.43
CA PRO A 73 -0.13 12.69 23.86
C PRO A 73 -0.13 11.32 24.55
N SER A 74 0.49 11.25 25.72
CA SER A 74 0.42 10.05 26.57
C SER A 74 -0.97 9.92 27.21
N ASN A 75 -1.39 8.68 27.46
CA ASN A 75 -2.67 8.20 28.02
C ASN A 75 -3.77 7.78 27.03
N PRO A 76 -4.30 8.60 26.09
CA PRO A 76 -5.39 8.14 25.23
C PRO A 76 -4.88 7.13 24.20
N SER A 77 -5.73 6.20 23.77
CA SER A 77 -5.40 5.28 22.70
C SER A 77 -5.32 6.01 21.35
N SER A 78 -4.57 5.44 20.41
CA SER A 78 -4.47 5.99 19.04
C SER A 78 -5.83 6.09 18.33
N HIS A 79 -6.81 5.26 18.70
CA HIS A 79 -8.15 5.30 18.10
C HIS A 79 -9.00 6.46 18.65
N GLU A 80 -8.91 6.75 19.94
CA GLU A 80 -9.62 7.89 20.56
C GLU A 80 -9.08 9.22 20.03
N VAL A 81 -7.75 9.37 19.98
CA VAL A 81 -7.07 10.55 19.39
C VAL A 81 -7.55 10.80 17.96
N VAL A 82 -7.64 9.76 17.13
CA VAL A 82 -8.07 9.86 15.73
C VAL A 82 -9.58 10.11 15.59
N ALA A 83 -10.39 9.70 16.57
CA ALA A 83 -11.80 10.05 16.65
C ALA A 83 -12.02 11.51 17.08
N TRP A 84 -11.15 12.06 17.93
CA TRP A 84 -11.15 13.49 18.29
C TRP A 84 -10.76 14.35 17.09
N VAL A 85 -9.66 14.03 16.38
CA VAL A 85 -9.28 14.74 15.14
C VAL A 85 -10.42 14.72 14.11
N LYS A 86 -11.10 13.58 13.94
CA LYS A 86 -12.29 13.49 13.08
C LYS A 86 -13.40 14.45 13.51
N ARG A 87 -13.68 14.53 14.82
CA ARG A 87 -14.72 15.41 15.39
C ARG A 87 -14.37 16.88 15.26
N MET A 88 -13.12 17.25 15.55
CA MET A 88 -12.60 18.61 15.43
C MET A 88 -12.77 19.12 13.99
N LEU A 89 -12.20 18.42 13.02
CA LEU A 89 -12.22 18.83 11.61
C LEU A 89 -13.56 18.56 10.89
N ARG A 90 -14.48 17.84 11.53
CA ARG A 90 -15.81 17.45 10.98
C ARG A 90 -15.73 16.74 9.63
N VAL A 91 -14.74 15.86 9.49
CA VAL A 91 -14.43 15.08 8.27
C VAL A 91 -15.10 13.71 8.27
N ASP A 92 -15.29 13.09 7.10
CA ASP A 92 -16.01 11.83 6.97
C ASP A 92 -15.21 10.64 7.52
N ARG A 93 -13.91 10.59 7.24
CA ARG A 93 -13.05 9.44 7.58
C ARG A 93 -11.68 9.87 8.06
N THR A 94 -11.19 9.16 9.06
CA THR A 94 -9.80 9.25 9.52
C THR A 94 -9.21 7.86 9.74
N GLY A 95 -7.89 7.76 9.75
CA GLY A 95 -7.14 6.53 10.05
C GLY A 95 -5.66 6.82 10.28
N HIS A 96 -4.88 5.87 10.82
CA HIS A 96 -3.52 6.16 11.30
C HIS A 96 -2.41 5.19 10.84
N SER A 97 -1.17 5.70 10.75
CA SER A 97 0.03 4.94 10.33
C SER A 97 0.47 3.79 11.25
N GLY A 98 -0.16 3.61 12.41
CA GLY A 98 0.06 2.43 13.24
C GLY A 98 -0.15 2.74 14.71
N THR A 99 -0.91 1.87 15.38
CA THR A 99 -1.31 2.03 16.78
C THR A 99 -0.09 2.19 17.69
N LEU A 100 -0.02 3.33 18.36
CA LEU A 100 0.78 3.52 19.56
C LEU A 100 -0.05 3.05 20.77
N ASP A 101 0.61 2.33 21.68
CA ASP A 101 0.04 1.97 22.98
C ASP A 101 -0.37 3.25 23.75
N PRO A 102 -1.36 3.18 24.66
CA PRO A 102 -1.89 4.34 25.40
C PRO A 102 -0.82 5.31 25.95
N LYS A 103 0.20 4.78 26.64
CA LYS A 103 1.29 5.56 27.26
C LYS A 103 2.38 6.07 26.32
N VAL A 104 2.33 5.73 25.03
CA VAL A 104 3.41 6.01 24.07
C VAL A 104 3.11 7.30 23.31
N THR A 105 4.11 8.16 23.16
CA THR A 105 4.00 9.50 22.54
C THR A 105 4.64 9.58 21.15
N GLY A 106 4.60 10.75 20.52
CA GLY A 106 5.28 11.02 19.26
C GLY A 106 4.45 10.71 18.01
N CYS A 107 5.17 10.58 16.89
CA CYS A 107 4.66 10.59 15.52
C CYS A 107 3.50 9.60 15.29
N LEU A 108 2.27 10.10 15.19
CA LEU A 108 1.08 9.39 14.74
C LEU A 108 0.55 10.10 13.49
N ILE A 109 0.85 9.55 12.31
CA ILE A 109 0.31 10.12 11.07
C ILE A 109 -1.19 9.83 11.02
N VAL A 110 -2.01 10.87 11.06
CA VAL A 110 -3.46 10.80 10.88
C VAL A 110 -3.80 11.17 9.44
N CYS A 111 -4.36 10.24 8.69
CA CYS A 111 -4.81 10.44 7.31
C CYS A 111 -6.29 10.81 7.30
N ILE A 112 -6.66 11.82 6.49
CA ILE A 112 -8.02 12.34 6.35
C ILE A 112 -8.64 11.88 5.03
N ASP A 113 -9.94 11.56 5.02
CA ASP A 113 -10.78 11.17 3.88
C ASP A 113 -10.07 10.33 2.79
N ARG A 114 -9.62 10.95 1.69
CA ARG A 114 -8.96 10.27 0.56
C ARG A 114 -7.60 9.70 0.97
N ALA A 115 -6.85 10.40 1.82
CA ALA A 115 -5.57 9.94 2.33
C ALA A 115 -5.69 8.64 3.15
N THR A 116 -6.86 8.31 3.70
CA THR A 116 -7.09 7.01 4.38
C THR A 116 -6.79 5.80 3.48
N ARG A 117 -6.80 5.97 2.15
CA ARG A 117 -6.37 4.96 1.18
C ARG A 117 -4.91 4.51 1.39
N LEU A 118 -4.04 5.37 1.92
CA LEU A 118 -2.62 5.14 2.19
C LEU A 118 -2.32 4.53 3.57
N VAL A 119 -3.29 4.47 4.49
CA VAL A 119 -3.07 3.97 5.87
C VAL A 119 -2.39 2.59 5.90
N LYS A 120 -2.72 1.70 4.96
CA LYS A 120 -2.10 0.36 4.89
C LYS A 120 -0.62 0.37 4.51
N SER A 121 -0.14 1.27 3.64
CA SER A 121 1.29 1.37 3.34
C SER A 121 2.03 2.02 4.52
N GLN A 122 1.45 3.05 5.14
CA GLN A 122 2.04 3.68 6.32
C GLN A 122 2.15 2.73 7.52
N GLN A 123 1.20 1.81 7.69
CA GLN A 123 1.27 0.73 8.68
C GLN A 123 2.37 -0.30 8.42
N GLY A 124 2.73 -0.54 7.15
CA GLY A 124 3.82 -1.44 6.78
C GLY A 124 5.22 -0.81 6.75
N ALA A 125 5.31 0.52 6.68
CA ALA A 125 6.59 1.24 6.63
C ALA A 125 7.42 1.07 7.92
N GLY A 126 8.75 1.27 7.83
CA GLY A 126 9.65 1.30 8.99
C GLY A 126 9.23 2.30 10.07
N LYS A 127 9.70 2.07 11.29
CA LYS A 127 9.39 2.87 12.49
C LYS A 127 10.64 3.06 13.33
N GLU A 128 10.84 4.26 13.86
CA GLU A 128 11.95 4.58 14.77
C GLU A 128 11.42 5.06 16.12
N TYR A 129 12.10 4.67 17.19
CA TYR A 129 11.68 4.98 18.56
C TYR A 129 12.86 5.45 19.42
N MET A 130 12.56 6.37 20.34
CA MET A 130 13.37 6.65 21.51
C MET A 130 12.76 5.90 22.70
N THR A 131 13.56 5.07 23.36
CA THR A 131 13.11 4.12 24.37
C THR A 131 13.83 4.35 25.68
N VAL A 132 13.08 4.44 26.78
CA VAL A 132 13.63 4.37 28.13
C VAL A 132 13.36 2.96 28.67
N ILE A 133 14.43 2.23 28.96
CA ILE A 133 14.38 0.91 29.61
C ILE A 133 14.75 1.07 31.09
N ARG A 134 14.07 0.32 31.96
CA ARG A 134 14.41 0.21 33.37
C ARG A 134 14.83 -1.23 33.68
N LEU A 135 16.07 -1.39 34.13
CA LEU A 135 16.58 -2.65 34.66
C LEU A 135 15.99 -2.89 36.06
N HIS A 136 15.91 -4.15 36.50
CA HIS A 136 15.40 -4.47 37.84
C HIS A 136 16.47 -4.42 38.93
N ASP A 137 17.76 -4.46 38.54
CA ASP A 137 18.90 -4.29 39.43
C ASP A 137 20.06 -3.58 38.68
N LYS A 138 21.08 -3.13 39.42
CA LYS A 138 22.30 -2.53 38.85
C LYS A 138 23.05 -3.56 38.00
N LEU A 139 23.58 -3.13 36.87
CA LEU A 139 24.32 -3.98 35.95
C LEU A 139 25.83 -3.98 36.30
N PRO A 140 26.46 -5.11 36.68
CA PRO A 140 27.86 -5.11 37.13
C PRO A 140 28.87 -4.63 36.09
N GLY A 141 28.66 -4.96 34.80
CA GLY A 141 29.50 -4.49 33.69
C GLY A 141 29.10 -3.11 33.14
N GLY A 142 28.12 -2.44 33.76
CA GLY A 142 27.68 -1.08 33.43
C GLY A 142 27.33 -0.87 31.95
N GLU A 143 27.54 0.36 31.48
CA GLU A 143 27.22 0.80 30.13
C GLU A 143 27.80 -0.10 29.02
N LYS A 144 29.05 -0.53 29.17
CA LYS A 144 29.74 -1.38 28.17
C LYS A 144 29.08 -2.74 28.00
N GLN A 145 28.54 -3.32 29.08
CA GLN A 145 27.78 -4.56 29.01
C GLN A 145 26.40 -4.32 28.39
N PHE A 146 25.73 -3.21 28.73
CA PHE A 146 24.45 -2.83 28.12
C PHE A 146 24.58 -2.61 26.60
N ALA A 147 25.58 -1.85 26.15
CA ALA A 147 25.81 -1.55 24.74
C ALA A 147 26.00 -2.83 23.90
N ARG A 148 26.81 -3.78 24.38
CA ARG A 148 27.02 -5.08 23.71
C ARG A 148 25.74 -5.91 23.63
N ALA A 149 24.92 -5.90 24.68
CA ALA A 149 23.63 -6.60 24.68
C ALA A 149 22.62 -5.96 23.71
N LEU A 150 22.65 -4.63 23.56
CA LEU A 150 21.84 -3.91 22.59
C LEU A 150 22.28 -4.22 21.15
N GLU A 151 23.58 -4.19 20.87
CA GLU A 151 24.15 -4.55 19.56
C GLU A 151 23.84 -6.00 19.17
N THR A 152 23.90 -6.93 20.14
CA THR A 152 23.51 -8.35 19.96
C THR A 152 22.03 -8.52 19.55
N LEU A 153 21.17 -7.55 19.89
CA LEU A 153 19.75 -7.53 19.54
C LEU A 153 19.47 -6.61 18.33
N THR A 154 20.34 -6.70 17.31
CA THR A 154 20.12 -6.14 15.97
C THR A 154 19.89 -7.25 14.94
N GLY A 155 19.40 -6.90 13.75
CA GLY A 155 19.07 -7.87 12.71
C GLY A 155 17.73 -8.58 12.95
N ALA A 156 17.61 -9.81 12.42
CA ALA A 156 16.37 -10.57 12.39
C ALA A 156 16.11 -11.30 13.73
N LEU A 157 15.22 -10.77 14.56
CA LEU A 157 14.95 -11.29 15.91
C LEU A 157 13.64 -12.06 16.00
N PHE A 158 13.64 -13.13 16.79
CA PHE A 158 12.41 -13.77 17.25
C PHE A 158 11.69 -12.88 18.26
N GLN A 159 10.40 -12.63 18.03
CA GLN A 159 9.51 -11.97 18.98
C GLN A 159 8.17 -12.71 19.07
N ARG A 160 7.63 -12.76 20.28
CA ARG A 160 6.22 -13.08 20.53
C ARG A 160 5.50 -11.81 20.99
N PRO A 161 4.31 -11.48 20.45
CA PRO A 161 3.53 -10.34 20.93
C PRO A 161 3.28 -10.38 22.45
N PRO A 162 3.17 -9.23 23.12
CA PRO A 162 2.76 -9.15 24.51
C PRO A 162 1.29 -9.60 24.68
N LEU A 163 0.89 -9.85 25.93
CA LEU A 163 -0.49 -10.28 26.27
C LEU A 163 -1.54 -9.29 25.75
N ILE A 164 -1.32 -8.00 25.96
CA ILE A 164 -2.15 -6.93 25.43
C ILE A 164 -1.58 -6.56 24.05
N SER A 165 -2.19 -7.07 22.98
CA SER A 165 -1.82 -6.74 21.61
C SER A 165 -3.00 -6.88 20.65
N ALA A 166 -3.03 -6.08 19.59
CA ALA A 166 -4.06 -6.11 18.54
C ALA A 166 -3.89 -7.26 17.53
N VAL A 167 -2.93 -8.17 17.72
CA VAL A 167 -2.54 -9.21 16.75
C VAL A 167 -2.38 -10.54 17.49
N LYS A 168 -2.74 -11.66 16.85
CA LYS A 168 -2.63 -13.01 17.43
C LYS A 168 -1.23 -13.29 17.96
N ARG A 169 -1.15 -13.80 19.21
CA ARG A 169 0.10 -14.00 19.98
C ARG A 169 0.89 -15.25 19.56
N GLN A 170 1.46 -15.22 18.36
CA GLN A 170 2.33 -16.26 17.80
C GLN A 170 3.79 -15.79 17.71
N LEU A 171 4.74 -16.73 17.70
CA LEU A 171 6.15 -16.42 17.46
C LEU A 171 6.33 -15.95 16.00
N ARG A 172 7.13 -14.90 15.80
CA ARG A 172 7.43 -14.34 14.48
C ARG A 172 8.82 -13.71 14.47
N ILE A 173 9.40 -13.59 13.28
CA ILE A 173 10.65 -12.85 13.08
C ILE A 173 10.32 -11.37 12.83
N ARG A 174 11.10 -10.46 13.40
CA ARG A 174 11.06 -9.02 13.13
C ARG A 174 12.45 -8.43 13.11
N THR A 175 12.72 -7.57 12.13
CA THR A 175 14.05 -6.98 11.95
C THR A 175 14.20 -5.68 12.73
N ILE A 176 15.26 -5.58 13.53
CA ILE A 176 15.82 -4.31 13.99
C ILE A 176 16.93 -3.95 13.00
N HIS A 177 16.79 -2.80 12.34
CA HIS A 177 17.75 -2.36 11.31
C HIS A 177 19.00 -1.78 11.96
N GLU A 178 18.81 -0.98 13.01
CA GLU A 178 19.88 -0.30 13.74
C GLU A 178 19.38 0.02 15.16
N SER A 179 20.30 0.07 16.12
CA SER A 179 20.02 0.55 17.47
C SER A 179 21.23 1.29 18.01
N LYS A 180 21.01 2.36 18.78
CA LYS A 180 22.07 3.22 19.32
C LYS A 180 21.78 3.57 20.78
N LEU A 181 22.72 3.26 21.66
CA LEU A 181 22.71 3.74 23.03
C LEU A 181 22.94 5.26 23.04
N ILE A 182 22.14 5.99 23.80
CA ILE A 182 22.21 7.45 23.93
C ILE A 182 22.71 7.84 25.33
N GLU A 183 22.17 7.20 26.37
CA GLU A 183 22.54 7.46 27.77
C GLU A 183 22.32 6.19 28.61
N PHE A 184 23.14 5.99 29.65
CA PHE A 184 22.97 4.90 30.61
C PHE A 184 23.34 5.36 32.02
N ASP A 185 22.38 5.30 32.94
CA ASP A 185 22.56 5.57 34.36
C ASP A 185 22.34 4.27 35.14
N ASN A 186 23.45 3.67 35.61
CA ASN A 186 23.43 2.40 36.32
C ASN A 186 22.89 2.54 37.76
N ASP A 187 22.99 3.73 38.36
CA ASP A 187 22.54 3.97 39.73
C ASP A 187 21.02 4.16 39.79
N ARG A 188 20.44 4.77 38.76
CA ARG A 188 18.97 4.85 38.53
C ARG A 188 18.39 3.61 37.84
N GLN A 189 19.25 2.67 37.41
CA GLN A 189 18.90 1.50 36.59
C GLN A 189 18.16 1.86 35.28
N LEU A 190 18.53 2.97 34.63
CA LEU A 190 17.87 3.48 33.42
C LEU A 190 18.83 3.50 32.22
N GLY A 191 18.33 3.07 31.07
CA GLY A 191 19.00 3.25 29.78
C GLY A 191 18.09 3.97 28.78
N VAL A 192 18.67 4.86 27.97
CA VAL A 192 17.99 5.54 26.87
C VAL A 192 18.63 5.11 25.56
N PHE A 193 17.86 4.54 24.65
CA PHE A 193 18.36 4.13 23.34
C PHE A 193 17.38 4.44 22.21
N TRP A 194 17.96 4.75 21.05
CA TRP A 194 17.24 4.86 19.78
C TRP A 194 17.23 3.50 19.07
N VAL A 195 16.17 3.21 18.33
CA VAL A 195 16.02 1.97 17.55
C VAL A 195 15.21 2.19 16.27
N SER A 196 15.76 1.74 15.14
CA SER A 196 15.09 1.66 13.84
C SER A 196 14.67 0.22 13.55
N CYS A 197 13.41 0.00 13.18
CA CYS A 197 12.85 -1.35 13.08
C CYS A 197 11.73 -1.52 12.05
N GLU A 198 11.51 -2.77 11.68
CA GLU A 198 10.41 -3.24 10.85
C GLU A 198 9.04 -3.00 11.52
N ALA A 199 8.00 -2.79 10.71
CA ALA A 199 6.63 -2.65 11.18
C ALA A 199 6.16 -3.86 12.03
N GLY A 200 5.66 -3.55 13.23
CA GLY A 200 5.15 -4.55 14.17
C GLY A 200 6.23 -5.18 15.07
N THR A 201 7.45 -4.65 15.08
CA THR A 201 8.42 -4.90 16.16
C THR A 201 7.87 -4.35 17.48
N TYR A 202 7.87 -5.16 18.55
CA TYR A 202 7.43 -4.75 19.88
C TYR A 202 8.63 -4.32 20.72
N ILE A 203 8.81 -3.00 20.89
CA ILE A 203 9.90 -2.45 21.73
C ILE A 203 9.78 -2.89 23.20
N ARG A 204 8.55 -3.07 23.70
CA ARG A 204 8.29 -3.68 25.01
C ARG A 204 8.90 -5.08 25.14
N THR A 205 8.82 -5.89 24.09
CA THR A 205 9.42 -7.24 24.05
C THR A 205 10.94 -7.16 23.93
N LEU A 206 11.47 -6.21 23.15
CA LEU A 206 12.92 -5.93 23.09
C LEU A 206 13.49 -5.59 24.48
N CYS A 207 12.82 -4.75 25.26
CA CYS A 207 13.26 -4.41 26.62
C CYS A 207 13.29 -5.63 27.55
N VAL A 208 12.31 -6.53 27.46
CA VAL A 208 12.33 -7.79 28.21
C VAL A 208 13.49 -8.69 27.75
N HIS A 209 13.75 -8.78 26.44
CA HIS A 209 14.85 -9.58 25.90
C HIS A 209 16.22 -9.04 26.33
N LEU A 210 16.40 -7.71 26.35
CA LEU A 210 17.59 -7.06 26.93
C LEU A 210 17.77 -7.45 28.40
N GLY A 211 16.72 -7.35 29.21
CA GLY A 211 16.76 -7.74 30.62
C GLY A 211 17.13 -9.21 30.85
N LEU A 212 16.62 -10.11 30.01
CA LEU A 212 16.96 -11.54 30.06
C LEU A 212 18.41 -11.81 29.64
N LEU A 213 18.89 -11.14 28.58
CA LEU A 213 20.27 -11.28 28.10
C LEU A 213 21.31 -10.71 29.08
N LEU A 214 20.93 -9.66 29.84
CA LEU A 214 21.73 -9.04 30.89
C LEU A 214 21.64 -9.77 32.25
N GLY A 215 20.74 -10.75 32.40
CA GLY A 215 20.53 -11.52 33.64
C GLY A 215 19.78 -10.79 34.75
N VAL A 216 19.87 -9.45 34.84
CA VAL A 216 19.20 -8.64 35.87
C VAL A 216 17.70 -8.47 35.68
N GLY A 217 17.16 -8.75 34.48
CA GLY A 217 15.77 -8.45 34.13
C GLY A 217 15.52 -6.97 33.87
N ALA A 218 14.51 -6.66 33.04
CA ALA A 218 14.17 -5.30 32.66
C ALA A 218 12.76 -5.18 32.08
N HIS A 219 12.25 -3.94 32.05
CA HIS A 219 11.01 -3.59 31.37
C HIS A 219 11.12 -2.22 30.68
N MET A 220 10.21 -1.98 29.73
CA MET A 220 10.08 -0.68 29.07
C MET A 220 9.41 0.31 30.04
N GLN A 221 10.13 1.35 30.43
CA GLN A 221 9.66 2.43 31.30
C GLN A 221 8.81 3.40 30.47
N GLU A 222 9.40 3.99 29.44
CA GLU A 222 8.78 4.98 28.55
C GLU A 222 9.20 4.76 27.09
N LEU A 223 8.38 5.25 26.16
CA LEU A 223 8.60 5.09 24.72
C LEU A 223 8.01 6.29 23.97
N ARG A 224 8.77 6.82 23.03
CA ARG A 224 8.34 7.84 22.07
C ARG A 224 8.65 7.37 20.65
N ARG A 225 7.70 7.51 19.72
CA ARG A 225 7.93 7.21 18.30
C ARG A 225 8.43 8.46 17.58
N VAL A 226 9.70 8.46 17.16
CA VAL A 226 10.35 9.63 16.55
C VAL A 226 10.21 9.66 15.03
N ARG A 227 10.04 8.49 14.38
CA ARG A 227 9.71 8.38 12.94
C ARG A 227 8.61 7.37 12.66
N SER A 228 7.73 7.71 11.71
CA SER A 228 6.76 6.80 11.12
C SER A 228 6.84 6.82 9.59
N GLY A 229 7.69 5.98 8.99
CA GLY A 229 7.86 5.95 7.54
C GLY A 229 8.44 7.28 7.03
N ALA A 230 7.72 7.97 6.15
CA ALA A 230 8.19 9.19 5.49
C ALA A 230 8.18 10.46 6.37
N MET A 231 7.63 10.43 7.59
CA MET A 231 7.57 11.60 8.49
C MET A 231 8.20 11.29 9.85
N ASP A 232 8.89 12.29 10.41
CA ASP A 232 9.54 12.29 11.72
C ASP A 232 9.08 13.47 12.58
N GLU A 233 9.65 13.61 13.78
CA GLU A 233 9.34 14.69 14.71
C GLU A 233 10.01 16.04 14.42
N GLN A 234 10.94 16.11 13.45
CA GLN A 234 11.70 17.35 13.20
C GLN A 234 10.92 18.37 12.36
N LYS A 235 9.99 17.91 11.50
CA LYS A 235 9.29 18.80 10.56
C LYS A 235 7.78 18.56 10.51
N GLY A 236 7.04 19.65 10.70
CA GLY A 236 5.57 19.68 10.54
C GLY A 236 4.83 18.81 11.56
N MET A 237 5.47 18.43 12.67
CA MET A 237 4.82 17.77 13.79
C MET A 237 3.98 18.79 14.56
N VAL A 238 2.75 18.41 14.89
CA VAL A 238 1.74 19.28 15.54
C VAL A 238 0.99 18.53 16.63
N THR A 239 0.45 19.23 17.62
CA THR A 239 -0.31 18.66 18.72
C THR A 239 -1.81 18.64 18.45
N LEU A 240 -2.60 18.04 19.35
CA LEU A 240 -4.06 18.15 19.32
C LEU A 240 -4.58 19.57 19.58
N HIS A 241 -3.80 20.42 20.26
CA HIS A 241 -4.15 21.81 20.49
C HIS A 241 -4.07 22.61 19.18
N ASP A 242 -2.97 22.47 18.43
CA ASP A 242 -2.81 23.10 17.11
C ASP A 242 -3.94 22.70 16.15
N VAL A 243 -4.38 21.44 16.16
CA VAL A 243 -5.51 20.96 15.33
C VAL A 243 -6.84 21.62 15.73
N LEU A 244 -7.08 21.80 17.02
CA LEU A 244 -8.28 22.46 17.52
C LEU A 244 -8.26 23.97 17.22
N ASP A 245 -7.14 24.62 17.50
CA ASP A 245 -6.95 26.07 17.37
C ASP A 245 -6.95 26.50 15.90
N ALA A 246 -6.33 25.73 15.01
CA ALA A 246 -6.40 25.96 13.56
C ALA A 246 -7.84 25.85 13.04
N GLN A 247 -8.62 24.88 13.54
CA GLN A 247 -10.01 24.74 13.12
C GLN A 247 -10.90 25.87 13.67
N TRP A 248 -10.67 26.28 14.92
CA TRP A 248 -11.34 27.43 15.53
C TRP A 248 -11.04 28.74 14.79
N LEU A 249 -9.77 28.97 14.43
CA LEU A 249 -9.35 30.15 13.66
C LEU A 249 -10.10 30.25 12.32
N TYR A 250 -10.21 29.14 11.60
CA TYR A 250 -10.99 29.11 10.36
C TYR A 250 -12.50 29.30 10.58
N ASP A 251 -13.06 28.75 11.65
CA ASP A 251 -14.49 28.88 11.94
C ASP A 251 -14.87 30.31 12.33
N ASN A 252 -14.01 30.99 13.10
CA ASN A 252 -14.26 32.32 13.64
C ASN A 252 -13.75 33.47 12.76
N GLN A 253 -12.64 33.30 12.04
CA GLN A 253 -11.99 34.36 11.26
C GLN A 253 -11.89 34.06 9.75
N ARG A 254 -12.26 32.85 9.31
CA ARG A 254 -12.13 32.37 7.92
C ARG A 254 -10.69 32.34 7.38
N ASP A 255 -9.68 32.44 8.24
CA ASP A 255 -8.29 32.25 7.84
C ASP A 255 -7.98 30.76 7.64
N GLU A 256 -7.45 30.42 6.47
CA GLU A 256 -7.03 29.07 6.11
C GLU A 256 -5.58 28.76 6.50
N SER A 257 -4.78 29.77 6.84
CA SER A 257 -3.32 29.69 6.98
C SER A 257 -2.87 28.60 7.96
N TYR A 258 -3.48 28.57 9.15
CA TYR A 258 -3.11 27.64 10.20
C TYR A 258 -3.54 26.21 9.87
N LEU A 259 -4.73 26.00 9.28
CA LEU A 259 -5.16 24.68 8.78
C LEU A 259 -4.21 24.14 7.69
N ARG A 260 -3.72 25.01 6.81
CA ARG A 260 -2.75 24.66 5.76
C ARG A 260 -1.33 24.40 6.29
N THR A 261 -1.02 24.85 7.51
CA THR A 261 0.22 24.52 8.24
C THR A 261 0.09 23.19 8.99
N VAL A 262 -1.02 22.97 9.69
CA VAL A 262 -1.31 21.76 10.48
C VAL A 262 -1.52 20.53 9.60
N ILE A 263 -2.18 20.70 8.46
CA ILE A 263 -2.47 19.62 7.50
C ILE A 263 -1.48 19.72 6.34
N SER A 264 -0.76 18.63 6.09
CA SER A 264 0.09 18.46 4.90
C SER A 264 -0.66 17.69 3.79
N PRO A 265 -0.32 17.87 2.50
CA PRO A 265 -0.87 17.05 1.43
C PRO A 265 -0.44 15.57 1.55
N LEU A 266 -1.29 14.63 1.15
CA LEU A 266 -0.97 13.20 1.17
C LEU A 266 0.26 12.81 0.34
N GLU A 267 0.65 13.66 -0.62
CA GLU A 267 1.87 13.52 -1.41
C GLU A 267 3.15 13.51 -0.55
N THR A 268 3.13 14.14 0.63
CA THR A 268 4.23 14.13 1.61
C THR A 268 4.60 12.71 2.05
N LEU A 269 3.63 11.78 2.04
CA LEU A 269 3.84 10.38 2.41
C LEU A 269 4.53 9.53 1.33
N LEU A 270 4.74 10.09 0.13
CA LEU A 270 5.13 9.37 -1.07
C LEU A 270 6.45 9.88 -1.67
N THR A 271 7.12 10.82 -1.01
CA THR A 271 8.38 11.45 -1.44
C THR A 271 9.56 10.49 -1.51
N SER A 272 9.48 9.34 -0.83
CA SER A 272 10.50 8.27 -0.88
C SER A 272 10.31 7.27 -2.02
N TYR A 273 9.24 7.37 -2.81
CA TYR A 273 8.96 6.46 -3.93
C TYR A 273 9.55 7.00 -5.23
N LYS A 274 10.14 6.12 -6.06
CA LYS A 274 10.50 6.46 -7.45
C LYS A 274 9.23 6.81 -8.24
N ARG A 275 9.33 7.84 -9.09
CA ARG A 275 8.19 8.50 -9.72
C ARG A 275 8.05 8.12 -11.19
N VAL A 276 6.80 7.97 -11.62
CA VAL A 276 6.44 7.87 -13.04
C VAL A 276 5.32 8.87 -13.34
N VAL A 277 5.58 9.77 -14.27
CA VAL A 277 4.65 10.82 -14.69
C VAL A 277 3.74 10.30 -15.80
N VAL A 278 2.44 10.41 -15.58
CA VAL A 278 1.39 9.97 -16.50
C VAL A 278 0.85 11.17 -17.27
N LYS A 279 0.64 11.02 -18.59
CA LYS A 279 -0.05 12.03 -19.42
C LYS A 279 -1.47 12.28 -18.89
N ASP A 280 -1.88 13.55 -18.82
CA ASP A 280 -3.22 13.97 -18.36
C ASP A 280 -4.38 13.16 -18.99
N SER A 281 -4.28 12.78 -20.27
CA SER A 281 -5.28 11.96 -20.98
C SER A 281 -5.40 10.50 -20.50
N ALA A 282 -4.34 9.96 -19.88
CA ALA A 282 -4.29 8.60 -19.34
C ALA A 282 -4.62 8.53 -17.84
N VAL A 283 -4.55 9.65 -17.10
CA VAL A 283 -4.80 9.73 -15.64
C VAL A 283 -6.13 9.08 -15.26
N ASN A 284 -7.23 9.45 -15.95
CA ASN A 284 -8.56 8.89 -15.64
C ASN A 284 -8.56 7.35 -15.73
N ALA A 285 -7.99 6.75 -16.77
CA ALA A 285 -7.95 5.30 -16.92
C ALA A 285 -7.22 4.62 -15.75
N VAL A 286 -6.10 5.20 -15.30
CA VAL A 286 -5.36 4.72 -14.12
C VAL A 286 -6.23 4.79 -12.84
N THR A 287 -7.08 5.83 -12.67
CA THR A 287 -8.00 5.90 -11.52
C THR A 287 -9.11 4.83 -11.52
N TYR A 288 -9.42 4.25 -12.67
CA TYR A 288 -10.28 3.07 -12.80
C TYR A 288 -9.55 1.74 -12.51
N GLY A 289 -8.24 1.78 -12.28
CA GLY A 289 -7.41 0.59 -12.08
C GLY A 289 -6.86 -0.01 -13.37
N ALA A 290 -6.94 0.69 -14.50
CA ALA A 290 -6.28 0.26 -15.73
C ALA A 290 -4.75 0.24 -15.55
N LYS A 291 -4.08 -0.64 -16.30
CA LYS A 291 -2.61 -0.68 -16.38
C LYS A 291 -2.11 0.61 -17.04
N LEU A 292 -0.96 1.13 -16.60
CA LEU A 292 -0.27 2.19 -17.33
C LEU A 292 0.46 1.56 -18.53
N MET A 293 0.15 2.02 -19.74
CA MET A 293 0.77 1.56 -21.00
C MET A 293 1.79 2.60 -21.48
N ILE A 294 2.78 2.18 -22.27
CA ILE A 294 3.82 3.06 -22.86
C ILE A 294 3.24 4.37 -23.47
N PRO A 295 2.13 4.37 -24.25
CA PRO A 295 1.58 5.61 -24.80
C PRO A 295 1.13 6.65 -23.77
N GLY A 296 0.85 6.24 -22.53
CA GLY A 296 0.49 7.11 -21.40
C GLY A 296 1.66 7.57 -20.54
N LEU A 297 2.86 7.05 -20.76
CA LEU A 297 4.10 7.45 -20.10
C LEU A 297 4.56 8.82 -20.63
N LEU A 298 5.02 9.69 -19.72
CA LEU A 298 5.55 11.02 -20.03
C LEU A 298 7.01 11.16 -19.57
N ARG A 299 7.26 10.90 -18.28
CA ARG A 299 8.57 10.95 -17.63
C ARG A 299 8.69 9.81 -16.60
N TYR A 300 9.91 9.39 -16.27
CA TYR A 300 10.18 8.31 -15.31
C TYR A 300 11.50 8.53 -14.56
N GLU A 301 11.60 8.02 -13.34
CA GLU A 301 12.83 8.04 -12.54
C GLU A 301 13.91 7.11 -13.14
N ALA A 302 15.18 7.42 -12.86
CA ALA A 302 16.29 6.52 -13.14
C ALA A 302 16.35 5.37 -12.12
N GLY A 303 16.89 4.22 -12.54
CA GLY A 303 17.12 3.06 -11.67
C GLY A 303 15.87 2.39 -11.13
N ILE A 304 14.71 2.49 -11.80
CA ILE A 304 13.50 1.72 -11.48
C ILE A 304 13.74 0.26 -11.89
N ASP A 305 13.55 -0.66 -10.95
CA ASP A 305 13.63 -2.10 -11.18
C ASP A 305 12.26 -2.73 -11.44
N VAL A 306 12.24 -3.88 -12.12
CA VAL A 306 11.01 -4.64 -12.34
C VAL A 306 10.45 -5.12 -11.00
N HIS A 307 9.14 -5.01 -10.82
CA HIS A 307 8.40 -5.31 -9.58
C HIS A 307 8.63 -4.36 -8.39
N GLU A 308 9.39 -3.28 -8.56
CA GLU A 308 9.51 -2.23 -7.55
C GLU A 308 8.19 -1.47 -7.31
N GLU A 309 7.98 -0.96 -6.09
CA GLU A 309 6.87 -0.05 -5.79
C GLU A 309 7.20 1.39 -6.20
N ILE A 310 6.38 1.94 -7.09
CA ILE A 310 6.53 3.29 -7.64
C ILE A 310 5.27 4.13 -7.40
N VAL A 311 5.42 5.45 -7.44
CA VAL A 311 4.29 6.39 -7.40
C VAL A 311 3.99 6.93 -8.81
N LEU A 312 2.73 6.78 -9.23
CA LEU A 312 2.22 7.38 -10.47
C LEU A 312 1.71 8.79 -10.16
N ILE A 313 2.26 9.81 -10.81
CA ILE A 313 1.93 11.22 -10.59
C ILE A 313 1.40 11.92 -11.84
N THR A 314 0.59 12.97 -11.64
CA THR A 314 0.22 13.88 -12.74
C THR A 314 1.34 14.87 -13.03
N THR A 315 1.23 15.58 -14.15
CA THR A 315 2.07 16.74 -14.49
C THR A 315 1.98 17.88 -13.47
N LYS A 316 0.94 17.88 -12.62
CA LYS A 316 0.72 18.82 -11.51
C LYS A 316 1.28 18.32 -10.17
N GLY A 317 1.93 17.16 -10.15
CA GLY A 317 2.51 16.56 -8.93
C GLY A 317 1.50 15.86 -8.01
N GLU A 318 0.28 15.61 -8.48
CA GLU A 318 -0.75 14.91 -7.70
C GLU A 318 -0.50 13.41 -7.73
N ALA A 319 -0.63 12.74 -6.58
CA ALA A 319 -0.49 11.28 -6.51
C ALA A 319 -1.75 10.57 -7.06
N ILE A 320 -1.60 9.92 -8.21
CA ILE A 320 -2.67 9.15 -8.85
C ILE A 320 -2.85 7.81 -8.12
N ALA A 321 -1.76 7.06 -8.00
CA ALA A 321 -1.74 5.71 -7.45
C ALA A 321 -0.34 5.27 -7.01
N ILE A 322 -0.26 4.34 -6.06
CA ILE A 322 0.92 3.46 -5.93
C ILE A 322 0.76 2.32 -6.94
N ALA A 323 1.81 2.00 -7.67
CA ALA A 323 1.85 0.94 -8.66
C ALA A 323 3.08 0.04 -8.49
N ILE A 324 3.03 -1.14 -9.10
CA ILE A 324 4.17 -2.03 -9.27
C ILE A 324 4.74 -1.81 -10.67
N ALA A 325 6.04 -1.54 -10.78
CA ALA A 325 6.73 -1.47 -12.05
C ALA A 325 6.67 -2.81 -12.80
N GLN A 326 6.41 -2.78 -14.09
CA GLN A 326 6.38 -3.95 -14.98
C GLN A 326 7.45 -3.86 -16.08
N MET A 327 8.20 -2.77 -16.10
CA MET A 327 9.36 -2.47 -16.93
C MET A 327 10.40 -1.78 -16.05
N SER A 328 11.67 -2.07 -16.28
CA SER A 328 12.81 -1.33 -15.76
C SER A 328 12.96 0.03 -16.46
N THR A 329 13.80 0.92 -15.91
CA THR A 329 14.17 2.19 -16.56
C THR A 329 14.69 2.00 -18.00
N VAL A 330 15.41 0.90 -18.29
CA VAL A 330 15.97 0.62 -19.62
C VAL A 330 14.88 0.18 -20.60
N GLU A 331 13.95 -0.66 -20.17
CA GLU A 331 12.81 -1.08 -21.00
C GLU A 331 11.84 0.10 -21.26
N MET A 332 11.65 0.99 -20.27
CA MET A 332 10.85 2.22 -20.48
C MET A 332 11.46 3.17 -21.52
N SER A 333 12.78 3.08 -21.80
CA SER A 333 13.45 3.91 -22.81
C SER A 333 13.43 3.28 -24.21
N SER A 334 13.51 1.95 -24.31
CA SER A 334 13.62 1.22 -25.59
C SER A 334 12.30 0.64 -26.12
N CYS A 335 11.33 0.28 -25.27
CA CYS A 335 10.11 -0.39 -25.72
C CYS A 335 9.07 0.58 -26.32
N ASP A 336 8.59 0.28 -27.53
CA ASP A 336 7.53 1.03 -28.20
C ASP A 336 6.12 0.69 -27.71
N HIS A 337 5.92 -0.53 -27.20
CA HIS A 337 4.65 -0.99 -26.66
C HIS A 337 4.84 -1.83 -25.39
N GLY A 338 3.78 -1.89 -24.57
CA GLY A 338 3.73 -2.74 -23.38
C GLY A 338 3.17 -2.04 -22.15
N VAL A 339 3.15 -2.78 -21.04
CA VAL A 339 2.68 -2.34 -19.73
C VAL A 339 3.86 -1.78 -18.95
N VAL A 340 3.81 -0.51 -18.59
CA VAL A 340 4.83 0.17 -17.75
C VAL A 340 4.62 -0.17 -16.28
N ALA A 341 3.36 -0.11 -15.82
CA ALA A 341 3.04 -0.29 -14.40
C ALA A 341 1.63 -0.87 -14.17
N LYS A 342 1.50 -1.69 -13.12
CA LYS A 342 0.23 -2.25 -12.65
C LYS A 342 -0.21 -1.54 -11.36
N VAL A 343 -1.39 -0.94 -11.34
CA VAL A 343 -1.91 -0.23 -10.16
C VAL A 343 -2.03 -1.18 -8.96
N LYS A 344 -1.33 -0.86 -7.87
CA LYS A 344 -1.44 -1.54 -6.56
C LYS A 344 -2.52 -0.90 -5.70
N ARG A 345 -2.59 0.43 -5.69
CA ARG A 345 -3.52 1.21 -4.87
C ARG A 345 -3.82 2.57 -5.52
N CYS A 346 -5.03 2.74 -6.04
CA CYS A 346 -5.51 4.05 -6.47
C CYS A 346 -5.68 4.99 -5.27
N ILE A 347 -5.26 6.25 -5.43
CA ILE A 347 -5.34 7.30 -4.42
C ILE A 347 -6.31 8.38 -4.87
N MET A 348 -6.10 8.93 -6.08
CA MET A 348 -6.94 9.95 -6.71
C MET A 348 -8.39 9.50 -6.89
N GLU A 349 -9.34 10.45 -6.95
CA GLU A 349 -10.73 10.12 -7.28
C GLU A 349 -10.92 9.78 -8.74
N ARG A 350 -11.89 8.90 -8.99
CA ARG A 350 -12.41 8.65 -10.32
C ARG A 350 -13.03 9.93 -10.86
N ASP A 351 -12.86 10.16 -12.16
CA ASP A 351 -13.42 11.30 -12.90
C ASP A 351 -12.96 12.71 -12.42
N LEU A 352 -11.94 12.82 -11.55
CA LEU A 352 -11.25 14.11 -11.32
C LEU A 352 -10.62 14.65 -12.62
N TYR A 353 -10.08 13.75 -13.44
CA TYR A 353 -9.70 14.01 -14.82
C TYR A 353 -10.77 13.41 -15.76
N PRO A 354 -11.08 14.04 -16.90
CA PRO A 354 -12.12 13.57 -17.82
C PRO A 354 -11.74 12.26 -18.52
N ARG A 355 -12.77 11.48 -18.87
CA ARG A 355 -12.63 10.21 -19.61
C ARG A 355 -12.20 10.48 -21.06
N ARG A 356 -10.93 10.25 -21.39
CA ARG A 356 -10.37 10.34 -22.77
C ARG A 356 -9.83 9.01 -23.32
N TRP A 357 -10.12 7.90 -22.65
CA TRP A 357 -9.81 6.57 -23.15
C TRP A 357 -10.62 6.26 -24.41
N GLY A 358 -10.02 5.53 -25.36
CA GLY A 358 -10.63 5.23 -26.67
C GLY A 358 -10.32 6.22 -27.81
N MET A 359 -9.67 7.36 -27.52
CA MET A 359 -9.35 8.41 -28.52
C MET A 359 -7.94 8.29 -29.15
N GLY A 360 -7.16 7.26 -28.81
CA GLY A 360 -5.86 7.00 -29.46
C GLY A 360 -6.03 6.47 -30.90
N PRO A 361 -4.99 6.49 -31.75
CA PRO A 361 -5.10 6.08 -33.16
C PRO A 361 -5.71 4.69 -33.34
N VAL A 362 -5.08 3.66 -32.75
CA VAL A 362 -5.53 2.25 -32.79
C VAL A 362 -6.93 2.08 -32.19
N ALA A 363 -7.26 2.82 -31.12
CA ALA A 363 -8.58 2.71 -30.48
C ALA A 363 -9.69 3.36 -31.30
N THR A 364 -9.38 4.47 -31.97
CA THR A 364 -10.27 5.17 -32.91
C THR A 364 -10.48 4.31 -34.16
N GLU A 365 -9.42 3.69 -34.67
CA GLU A 365 -9.50 2.74 -35.79
C GLU A 365 -10.33 1.50 -35.42
N LYS A 366 -10.12 0.91 -34.24
CA LYS A 366 -10.96 -0.17 -33.71
C LYS A 366 -12.43 0.24 -33.59
N LYS A 367 -12.73 1.49 -33.20
CA LYS A 367 -14.09 2.03 -33.13
C LYS A 367 -14.70 2.18 -34.53
N LYS A 368 -13.97 2.76 -35.48
CA LYS A 368 -14.39 2.86 -36.90
C LYS A 368 -14.63 1.49 -37.53
N MET A 369 -13.83 0.47 -37.19
CA MET A 369 -14.03 -0.91 -37.67
C MET A 369 -15.23 -1.61 -37.05
N LYS A 370 -15.60 -1.31 -35.80
CA LYS A 370 -16.89 -1.73 -35.23
C LYS A 370 -18.06 -1.06 -35.93
N GLU A 371 -17.96 0.26 -36.16
CA GLU A 371 -19.01 1.05 -36.81
C GLU A 371 -19.21 0.66 -38.28
N SER A 372 -18.16 0.20 -38.96
CA SER A 372 -18.21 -0.34 -40.35
C SER A 372 -18.41 -1.86 -40.44
N GLY A 373 -18.78 -2.55 -39.37
CA GLY A 373 -19.10 -3.99 -39.35
C GLY A 373 -17.90 -4.95 -39.51
N LYS A 374 -16.68 -4.43 -39.73
CA LYS A 374 -15.43 -5.20 -39.90
C LYS A 374 -14.89 -5.82 -38.59
N LEU A 375 -15.52 -5.52 -37.46
CA LEU A 375 -15.32 -6.17 -36.15
C LEU A 375 -16.69 -6.37 -35.51
N ASP A 376 -16.83 -7.38 -34.65
CA ASP A 376 -18.08 -7.61 -33.92
C ASP A 376 -18.38 -6.50 -32.87
N LYS A 377 -19.58 -6.54 -32.29
CA LYS A 377 -20.02 -5.61 -31.23
C LYS A 377 -19.03 -5.54 -30.05
N TYR A 378 -18.36 -6.65 -29.73
CA TYR A 378 -17.39 -6.76 -28.65
C TYR A 378 -15.98 -6.30 -29.07
N GLY A 379 -15.66 -6.26 -30.36
CA GLY A 379 -14.36 -5.89 -30.92
C GLY A 379 -13.46 -7.08 -31.22
N ARG A 380 -14.07 -8.25 -31.43
CA ARG A 380 -13.44 -9.48 -31.88
C ARG A 380 -13.40 -9.51 -33.40
N VAL A 381 -12.46 -10.30 -33.90
CA VAL A 381 -12.25 -10.56 -35.33
C VAL A 381 -13.47 -11.31 -35.89
N ASN A 382 -13.92 -10.90 -37.08
CA ASN A 382 -14.89 -11.62 -37.89
C ASN A 382 -14.34 -11.90 -39.30
N GLU A 383 -15.15 -12.46 -40.19
CA GLU A 383 -14.76 -12.77 -41.56
C GLU A 383 -14.38 -11.51 -42.37
N GLN A 384 -15.00 -10.37 -42.06
CA GLN A 384 -14.80 -9.08 -42.73
C GLN A 384 -13.63 -8.25 -42.16
N THR A 385 -12.94 -8.75 -41.12
CA THR A 385 -11.77 -8.05 -40.55
C THR A 385 -10.57 -8.12 -41.50
N PRO A 386 -9.90 -7.00 -41.82
CA PRO A 386 -8.69 -6.99 -42.65
C PRO A 386 -7.56 -7.87 -42.09
N ALA A 387 -6.82 -8.54 -42.97
CA ALA A 387 -5.70 -9.42 -42.59
C ALA A 387 -4.59 -8.68 -41.82
N SER A 388 -4.32 -7.42 -42.18
CA SER A 388 -3.37 -6.56 -41.47
C SER A 388 -3.73 -6.34 -40.00
N TRP A 389 -5.02 -6.24 -39.68
CA TRP A 389 -5.47 -6.15 -38.28
C TRP A 389 -5.34 -7.49 -37.56
N LYS A 390 -5.62 -8.62 -38.24
CA LYS A 390 -5.47 -9.97 -37.66
C LYS A 390 -4.01 -10.28 -37.28
N GLN A 391 -3.03 -9.77 -38.03
CA GLN A 391 -1.61 -9.98 -37.79
C GLN A 391 -1.01 -8.97 -36.80
N ASN A 392 -1.39 -7.69 -36.88
CA ASN A 392 -0.70 -6.62 -36.14
C ASN A 392 -1.41 -6.18 -34.84
N TYR A 393 -2.70 -6.50 -34.64
CA TYR A 393 -3.41 -6.12 -33.42
C TYR A 393 -3.18 -7.15 -32.29
N GLN A 394 -2.37 -6.79 -31.30
CA GLN A 394 -2.18 -7.57 -30.08
C GLN A 394 -3.02 -7.01 -28.92
N ASP A 395 -3.88 -7.84 -28.31
CA ASP A 395 -4.68 -7.42 -27.15
C ASP A 395 -3.97 -7.73 -25.82
N PHE A 396 -3.21 -6.75 -25.32
CA PHE A 396 -2.48 -6.81 -24.04
C PHE A 396 -3.37 -6.95 -22.78
N ASN A 397 -4.69 -7.09 -22.94
CA ASN A 397 -5.61 -7.45 -21.86
C ASN A 397 -5.86 -8.98 -21.79
N LEU A 398 -5.79 -9.70 -22.90
CA LEU A 398 -6.11 -11.14 -22.95
C LEU A 398 -5.06 -12.00 -22.24
N GLN A 399 -3.78 -11.66 -22.36
CA GLN A 399 -2.63 -12.40 -21.79
C GLN A 399 -2.62 -12.53 -20.25
N VAL A 400 -3.61 -11.98 -19.53
CA VAL A 400 -3.73 -12.10 -18.06
C VAL A 400 -4.82 -13.09 -17.63
N ASN A 401 -5.68 -13.55 -18.54
CA ASN A 401 -6.72 -14.53 -18.27
C ASN A 401 -6.30 -15.97 -18.62
N GLY A 402 -5.04 -16.34 -18.35
CA GLY A 402 -4.65 -17.74 -18.08
C GLY A 402 -4.86 -18.82 -19.16
N GLU A 403 -5.10 -18.51 -20.43
CA GLU A 403 -5.38 -19.52 -21.47
C GLU A 403 -4.24 -19.77 -22.48
N ASP A 404 -3.24 -18.89 -22.59
CA ASP A 404 -2.14 -19.02 -23.58
C ASP A 404 -0.80 -19.55 -23.01
N ALA A 405 -0.78 -20.04 -21.76
CA ALA A 405 0.43 -20.62 -21.16
C ALA A 405 0.88 -21.94 -21.81
N PHE A 406 0.01 -22.61 -22.59
CA PHE A 406 0.28 -23.93 -23.20
C PHE A 406 1.00 -23.90 -24.55
N LYS A 407 1.15 -22.74 -25.20
CA LYS A 407 1.74 -22.65 -26.55
C LYS A 407 3.25 -22.48 -26.57
N SER A 408 3.84 -21.95 -25.50
CA SER A 408 5.29 -21.72 -25.40
C SER A 408 6.11 -22.98 -25.17
N GLU A 409 5.54 -24.04 -24.57
CA GLU A 409 6.25 -25.32 -24.40
C GLU A 409 6.31 -26.13 -25.71
N GLN A 410 5.29 -26.06 -26.56
CA GLN A 410 5.28 -26.83 -27.83
C GLN A 410 6.31 -26.30 -28.84
N GLN A 411 6.51 -24.98 -28.94
CA GLN A 411 7.52 -24.39 -29.84
C GLN A 411 8.97 -24.63 -29.39
N ALA A 412 9.20 -24.98 -28.12
CA ALA A 412 10.53 -25.34 -27.62
C ALA A 412 10.94 -26.79 -27.97
N ILE A 413 9.98 -27.65 -28.33
CA ILE A 413 10.21 -29.07 -28.60
C ILE A 413 10.48 -29.33 -30.10
N GLU A 414 9.98 -28.48 -31.01
CA GLU A 414 10.18 -28.62 -32.46
C GLU A 414 11.58 -28.24 -32.97
N ALA A 415 12.48 -27.74 -32.11
CA ALA A 415 13.80 -27.23 -32.51
C ALA A 415 14.95 -28.27 -32.44
N ALA A 416 14.66 -29.55 -32.18
CA ALA A 416 15.68 -30.60 -32.06
C ALA A 416 15.71 -31.53 -33.30
N PRO A 417 16.82 -31.62 -34.05
CA PRO A 417 16.92 -32.50 -35.21
C PRO A 417 17.07 -33.97 -34.79
N VAL A 418 16.13 -34.81 -35.24
CA VAL A 418 16.12 -36.26 -34.99
C VAL A 418 17.02 -36.99 -36.00
N LYS A 419 17.89 -37.89 -35.54
CA LYS A 419 18.54 -38.91 -36.39
C LYS A 419 17.68 -40.17 -36.44
N GLU A 420 17.65 -40.79 -37.63
CA GLU A 420 16.75 -41.89 -37.97
C GLU A 420 17.01 -43.19 -37.18
N GLY A 421 15.92 -43.92 -36.88
CA GLY A 421 15.92 -45.26 -36.31
C GLY A 421 14.55 -45.92 -36.56
N HIS A 422 14.55 -47.14 -37.13
CA HIS A 422 13.40 -47.72 -37.83
C HIS A 422 12.28 -48.28 -36.92
N LEU A 423 11.06 -48.31 -37.48
CA LEU A 423 9.83 -49.11 -37.18
C LEU A 423 9.95 -50.28 -36.17
N THR A 424 8.93 -50.61 -35.36
CA THR A 424 7.60 -51.11 -35.80
C THR A 424 6.41 -50.79 -34.87
N LYS A 425 5.19 -51.02 -35.38
CA LYS A 425 3.89 -50.94 -34.67
C LYS A 425 3.52 -52.28 -34.00
N THR A 426 2.80 -52.25 -32.88
CA THR A 426 1.53 -53.00 -32.65
C THR A 426 0.83 -52.63 -31.32
N ASP A 427 -0.47 -52.37 -31.44
CA ASP A 427 -1.62 -52.74 -30.59
C ASP A 427 -1.78 -52.37 -29.09
N GLU A 428 -3.02 -51.99 -28.79
CA GLU A 428 -3.57 -51.70 -27.46
C GLU A 428 -4.09 -52.96 -26.73
N ASN A 429 -4.34 -52.81 -25.41
CA ASN A 429 -5.13 -53.69 -24.53
C ASN A 429 -4.49 -54.98 -23.98
N ALA A 430 -3.68 -54.79 -22.93
CA ALA A 430 -3.34 -55.76 -21.87
C ALA A 430 -2.93 -54.96 -20.60
N VAL A 431 -3.23 -55.29 -19.32
CA VAL A 431 -3.99 -56.37 -18.65
C VAL A 431 -4.76 -55.75 -17.44
N LYS A 432 -5.82 -56.41 -16.93
CA LYS A 432 -6.38 -56.18 -15.57
C LYS A 432 -6.07 -57.41 -14.68
N LYS A 433 -5.81 -57.19 -13.38
CA LYS A 433 -5.52 -58.22 -12.34
C LYS A 433 -4.17 -58.93 -12.57
N GLU A 434 -3.46 -59.48 -11.57
CA GLU A 434 -3.58 -59.52 -10.10
C GLU A 434 -2.18 -59.83 -9.54
N ILE A 435 -1.93 -59.58 -8.25
CA ILE A 435 -1.23 -60.45 -7.29
C ILE A 435 -1.05 -59.67 -5.98
N ASP A 436 -1.55 -60.24 -4.89
CA ASP A 436 -1.46 -59.76 -3.53
C ASP A 436 -1.25 -60.99 -2.63
N SER A 437 -0.20 -61.00 -1.80
CA SER A 437 -0.01 -62.02 -0.75
C SER A 437 1.07 -61.62 0.28
N ALA A 438 0.64 -61.54 1.54
CA ALA A 438 1.46 -61.23 2.72
C ALA A 438 2.08 -62.50 3.38
N PRO A 439 2.68 -62.44 4.59
CA PRO A 439 1.88 -62.49 5.82
C PRO A 439 2.39 -61.63 7.03
N PRO A 440 1.65 -61.55 8.16
CA PRO A 440 1.82 -60.53 9.22
C PRO A 440 2.21 -61.08 10.62
N VAL A 441 2.36 -60.18 11.61
CA VAL A 441 2.41 -60.50 13.06
C VAL A 441 1.52 -59.50 13.85
N ALA A 442 0.78 -59.99 14.84
CA ALA A 442 -0.17 -59.23 15.69
C ALA A 442 0.45 -58.77 17.04
N PRO A 443 -0.23 -57.95 17.87
CA PRO A 443 -1.20 -58.55 18.83
C PRO A 443 -2.44 -57.71 19.25
N THR A 444 -3.54 -58.44 19.51
CA THR A 444 -4.62 -58.31 20.54
C THR A 444 -5.15 -56.95 21.08
N ASN A 445 -6.46 -56.76 20.88
CA ASN A 445 -7.56 -56.33 21.78
C ASN A 445 -7.31 -55.45 23.04
N GLY A 446 -8.14 -54.40 23.18
CA GLY A 446 -8.44 -53.69 24.43
C GLY A 446 -9.43 -52.52 24.19
N GLU A 447 -10.55 -52.48 24.90
CA GLU A 447 -11.74 -51.69 24.55
C GLU A 447 -11.84 -50.31 25.27
N VAL A 448 -12.74 -49.46 24.75
CA VAL A 448 -13.39 -48.24 25.33
C VAL A 448 -12.67 -46.86 25.43
N ASP A 449 -13.31 -45.91 24.72
CA ASP A 449 -13.67 -44.53 25.10
C ASP A 449 -12.96 -43.25 24.57
N THR A 450 -13.86 -42.32 24.26
CA THR A 450 -13.84 -40.95 23.71
C THR A 450 -12.63 -40.02 23.94
N SER A 451 -12.10 -39.45 22.85
CA SER A 451 -12.55 -38.14 22.33
C SER A 451 -11.62 -37.58 21.21
N MET A 452 -12.20 -37.22 20.06
CA MET A 452 -11.49 -36.49 18.99
C MET A 452 -12.30 -35.31 18.49
N ALA A 453 -11.64 -34.14 18.41
CA ALA A 453 -12.19 -32.95 17.77
C ALA A 453 -11.07 -32.15 17.08
N ASP A 454 -10.76 -32.47 15.82
CA ASP A 454 -10.66 -31.48 14.73
C ASP A 454 -10.59 -32.15 13.34
N SER A 455 -11.68 -32.05 12.57
CA SER A 455 -11.67 -32.26 11.10
C SER A 455 -12.91 -31.63 10.42
N GLY A 456 -13.40 -30.51 10.96
CA GLY A 456 -14.76 -30.02 10.69
C GLY A 456 -14.97 -29.27 9.36
N GLU A 457 -13.97 -28.58 8.81
CA GLU A 457 -14.21 -27.59 7.74
C GLU A 457 -14.12 -28.14 6.31
N LYS A 458 -13.21 -29.08 6.00
CA LYS A 458 -13.10 -29.62 4.62
C LYS A 458 -14.30 -30.46 4.18
N LYS A 459 -15.06 -31.06 5.11
CA LYS A 459 -16.23 -31.91 4.80
C LYS A 459 -17.50 -31.11 4.48
N LYS A 460 -17.55 -29.82 4.85
CA LYS A 460 -18.76 -28.98 4.72
C LYS A 460 -19.01 -28.45 3.30
N LYS A 461 -17.99 -28.38 2.46
CA LYS A 461 -18.06 -27.81 1.10
C LYS A 461 -18.48 -28.83 0.03
N ARG A 462 -18.31 -30.13 0.27
CA ARG A 462 -18.71 -31.21 -0.66
C ARG A 462 -20.16 -31.69 -0.52
N LYS A 463 -20.86 -31.34 0.57
CA LYS A 463 -22.21 -31.88 0.87
C LYS A 463 -23.37 -31.02 0.34
N HIS A 464 -23.17 -30.28 -0.76
CA HIS A 464 -24.21 -29.40 -1.33
C HIS A 464 -24.51 -29.55 -2.81
N ASP A 465 -23.69 -30.32 -3.54
CA ASP A 465 -23.86 -30.51 -4.98
C ASP A 465 -24.85 -31.66 -5.30
N GLU A 466 -25.29 -32.40 -4.26
CA GLU A 466 -26.27 -33.50 -4.31
C GLU A 466 -27.51 -33.24 -3.42
N GLU A 467 -27.89 -31.97 -3.15
CA GLU A 467 -29.11 -31.63 -2.40
C GLU A 467 -30.33 -31.63 -3.33
N THR A 468 -31.35 -32.47 -3.06
CA THR A 468 -32.57 -32.54 -3.87
C THR A 468 -33.41 -31.26 -3.77
N ALA A 469 -34.31 -31.06 -4.75
CA ALA A 469 -35.13 -29.84 -4.81
C ALA A 469 -36.03 -29.65 -3.57
N GLU A 470 -36.54 -30.74 -3.00
CA GLU A 470 -37.38 -30.74 -1.80
C GLU A 470 -36.59 -30.42 -0.52
N GLU A 471 -35.43 -31.07 -0.31
CA GLU A 471 -34.54 -30.77 0.82
C GLU A 471 -34.09 -29.30 0.80
N LYS A 472 -33.78 -28.78 -0.38
CA LYS A 472 -33.41 -27.36 -0.60
C LYS A 472 -34.57 -26.42 -0.29
N ALA A 473 -35.81 -26.83 -0.52
CA ALA A 473 -37.01 -26.07 -0.15
C ALA A 473 -37.26 -26.11 1.37
N GLU A 474 -37.17 -27.27 2.01
CA GLU A 474 -37.35 -27.42 3.45
C GLU A 474 -36.26 -26.65 4.23
N ARG A 475 -35.00 -26.71 3.77
CA ARG A 475 -33.89 -25.95 4.35
C ARG A 475 -34.08 -24.44 4.24
N LYS A 476 -34.68 -23.95 3.14
CA LYS A 476 -35.08 -22.53 3.01
C LYS A 476 -36.21 -22.18 3.98
N LYS A 477 -37.23 -23.04 4.13
CA LYS A 477 -38.34 -22.86 5.08
C LYS A 477 -37.84 -22.77 6.53
N ARG A 478 -37.04 -23.75 6.98
CA ARG A 478 -36.41 -23.74 8.32
C ARG A 478 -35.52 -22.51 8.56
N LYS A 479 -34.81 -22.01 7.53
CA LYS A 479 -34.04 -20.75 7.61
C LYS A 479 -34.94 -19.52 7.79
N LYS A 480 -36.10 -19.47 7.10
CA LYS A 480 -37.07 -18.37 7.20
C LYS A 480 -37.69 -18.34 8.60
N GLU A 481 -38.21 -19.46 9.09
CA GLU A 481 -38.77 -19.60 10.44
C GLU A 481 -37.76 -19.21 11.53
N LYS A 482 -36.49 -19.61 11.39
CA LYS A 482 -35.42 -19.26 12.34
C LYS A 482 -35.06 -17.76 12.30
N LYS A 483 -35.26 -17.07 11.17
CA LYS A 483 -35.11 -15.60 11.06
C LYS A 483 -36.29 -14.88 11.71
N GLU A 484 -37.51 -15.28 11.38
CA GLU A 484 -38.74 -14.71 11.95
C GLU A 484 -38.80 -14.90 13.49
N LYS A 485 -38.38 -16.06 14.01
CA LYS A 485 -38.27 -16.31 15.46
C LYS A 485 -37.19 -15.46 16.14
N LYS A 486 -36.14 -15.05 15.41
CA LYS A 486 -35.10 -14.13 15.91
C LYS A 486 -35.58 -12.68 15.89
N GLU A 487 -36.32 -12.28 14.86
CA GLU A 487 -36.94 -10.94 14.76
C GLU A 487 -38.02 -10.75 15.83
N ARG A 488 -38.91 -11.74 16.05
CA ARG A 488 -39.88 -11.73 17.17
C ARG A 488 -39.26 -11.68 18.56
N LYS A 489 -38.06 -12.25 18.76
CA LYS A 489 -37.31 -12.06 20.01
C LYS A 489 -36.74 -10.64 20.14
N LYS A 490 -36.31 -10.04 19.02
CA LYS A 490 -35.72 -8.69 19.00
C LYS A 490 -36.76 -7.57 19.20
N SER A 491 -37.99 -7.75 18.69
CA SER A 491 -39.10 -6.83 18.99
C SER A 491 -39.56 -6.95 20.44
N LYS A 492 -39.68 -8.17 20.99
CA LYS A 492 -39.99 -8.38 22.41
C LYS A 492 -38.95 -7.82 23.38
N SER A 493 -37.67 -7.74 22.99
CA SER A 493 -36.65 -7.07 23.82
C SER A 493 -36.73 -5.54 23.74
N ALA A 494 -37.08 -4.98 22.58
CA ALA A 494 -37.22 -3.52 22.42
C ALA A 494 -38.44 -2.96 23.17
N ALA A 495 -39.58 -3.65 23.07
CA ALA A 495 -40.79 -3.28 23.80
C ALA A 495 -40.68 -3.42 25.34
N LYS A 496 -39.63 -4.10 25.85
CA LYS A 496 -39.37 -4.20 27.29
C LYS A 496 -38.38 -3.14 27.80
N SER A 497 -37.53 -2.58 26.94
CA SER A 497 -36.69 -1.42 27.28
C SER A 497 -37.48 -0.11 27.24
N GLU A 498 -38.49 0.01 26.38
CA GLU A 498 -39.33 1.22 26.33
C GLU A 498 -40.32 1.35 27.51
N SER A 499 -40.52 0.28 28.30
CA SER A 499 -41.37 0.27 29.50
C SER A 499 -40.60 0.41 30.82
N GLU A 500 -39.27 0.48 30.79
CA GLU A 500 -38.41 0.63 31.98
C GLU A 500 -37.83 2.06 32.11
N ASP A 501 -38.12 2.95 31.16
CA ASP A 501 -37.68 4.36 31.08
C ASP A 501 -38.84 5.36 31.36
N SER A 502 -39.96 4.91 31.92
CA SER A 502 -41.21 5.70 32.08
C SER A 502 -41.96 5.56 33.41
N ASP A 503 -41.28 5.13 34.49
CA ASP A 503 -41.77 5.16 35.89
C ASP A 503 -40.70 5.82 36.80
#